data_AF-A0A653RKJ3-F1
#
_entry.id   AF-A0A653RKJ3-F1
#
_cell.length_a   1.000
_cell.length_b   1.000
_cell.length_c   1.000
_cell.angle_alpha   90.00
_cell.angle_beta   90.00
_cell.angle_gamma   90.00
#
_symmetry.space_group_name_H-M   'P 1'
#
loop_
_entity.id
_entity.type
_entity.pdbx_description
1 polymer ?
#
loop_
_entity_poly.entity_id
_entity_poly.type
_entity_poly.pdbx_seq_one_letter_code
_entity_poly.pdbx_strand_id
1 'polypeptide(L)'
;MSYPMLGMPQGAEWFIILAIVILVFGAAKLPDLARSTGQALKIFKSETKGLIDDDKDKSKDKSTPVSSTDGSDVTVAGELPPASGEATTDASTTSTERHPG
;
A
#
# COMPACT_ATOMS: atom_id res chain seq x y z
N MET A 1 2.72 -52.35 -15.15
CA MET A 1 3.07 -51.34 -14.13
C MET A 1 4.01 -50.34 -14.77
N SER A 2 3.44 -49.32 -15.41
CA SER A 2 4.21 -48.25 -16.04
C SER A 2 3.67 -46.93 -15.50
N TYR A 3 4.45 -46.28 -14.65
CA TYR A 3 4.21 -44.90 -14.23
C TYR A 3 5.03 -44.01 -15.18
N PRO A 4 4.37 -43.32 -16.13
CA PRO A 4 5.06 -42.41 -17.04
C PRO A 4 5.52 -41.15 -16.30
N MET A 5 6.78 -40.78 -16.52
CA MET A 5 7.18 -39.37 -16.70
C MET A 5 6.71 -38.36 -15.63
N LEU A 6 7.02 -38.61 -14.35
CA LEU A 6 6.99 -37.59 -13.30
C LEU A 6 8.43 -37.21 -12.94
N GLY A 7 9.18 -36.65 -13.89
CA GLY A 7 10.63 -36.57 -13.83
C GLY A 7 11.25 -35.22 -14.17
N MET A 8 10.48 -34.14 -14.26
CA MET A 8 11.05 -32.78 -14.35
C MET A 8 10.24 -31.77 -13.50
N PRO A 9 10.16 -31.90 -12.17
CA PRO A 9 9.60 -30.85 -11.34
C PRO A 9 10.77 -29.98 -10.83
N GLN A 10 11.01 -28.84 -11.49
CA GLN A 10 11.80 -27.75 -10.89
C GLN A 10 10.98 -26.46 -10.79
N GLY A 11 9.90 -26.34 -11.57
CA GLY A 11 9.00 -25.20 -11.57
C GLY A 11 7.63 -25.49 -10.95
N ALA A 12 7.13 -26.72 -11.08
CA ALA A 12 5.78 -27.07 -10.63
C ALA A 12 5.64 -27.05 -9.10
N GLU A 13 6.70 -27.37 -8.34
CA GLU A 13 6.65 -27.27 -6.88
C GLU A 13 6.45 -25.83 -6.41
N TRP A 14 7.03 -24.84 -7.10
CA TRP A 14 6.85 -23.43 -6.72
C TRP A 14 5.40 -22.99 -6.83
N PHE A 15 4.68 -23.48 -7.85
CA PHE A 15 3.24 -23.21 -7.99
C PHE A 15 2.42 -23.85 -6.87
N ILE A 16 2.77 -25.07 -6.42
CA ILE A 16 2.05 -25.71 -5.32
C ILE A 16 2.27 -24.96 -4.00
N ILE A 17 3.48 -24.50 -3.74
CA ILE A 17 3.81 -23.71 -2.54
C ILE A 17 3.05 -22.37 -2.59
N LEU A 18 3.09 -21.68 -3.73
CA LEU A 18 2.37 -20.42 -3.93
C LEU A 18 0.86 -20.60 -3.72
N ALA A 19 0.28 -21.70 -4.23
CA ALA A 19 -1.12 -22.02 -4.04
C ALA A 19 -1.48 -22.20 -2.56
N ILE A 20 -0.64 -22.88 -1.77
CA ILE A 20 -0.85 -23.06 -0.32
C ILE A 20 -0.79 -21.70 0.40
N VAL A 21 0.19 -20.85 0.06
CA VAL A 21 0.30 -19.50 0.65
C VAL A 21 -0.94 -18.66 0.32
N ILE A 22 -1.41 -18.67 -0.93
CA ILE A 22 -2.66 -17.99 -1.32
C ILE A 22 -3.86 -18.53 -0.54
N LEU A 23 -3.92 -19.84 -0.25
CA LEU A 23 -5.02 -20.44 0.48
C LEU A 23 -5.05 -20.00 1.95
N VAL A 24 -3.88 -19.89 2.59
CA VAL A 24 -3.76 -19.50 4.00
C VAL A 24 -3.93 -17.99 4.21
N PHE A 25 -3.30 -17.19 3.34
CA PHE A 25 -3.28 -15.72 3.47
C PHE A 25 -4.39 -15.02 2.68
N GLY A 26 -4.91 -15.66 1.62
CA GLY A 26 -5.88 -15.09 0.69
C GLY A 26 -5.21 -14.38 -0.51
N ALA A 27 -5.87 -14.45 -1.68
CA ALA A 27 -5.37 -13.85 -2.93
C ALA A 27 -5.23 -12.32 -2.87
N ALA A 28 -6.02 -11.65 -2.02
CA ALA A 28 -5.97 -10.20 -1.85
C ALA A 28 -4.81 -9.73 -0.95
N LYS A 29 -4.27 -10.59 -0.07
CA LYS A 29 -3.27 -10.18 0.95
C LYS A 29 -1.83 -10.30 0.46
N LEU A 30 -1.52 -11.26 -0.40
CA LEU A 30 -0.21 -11.38 -1.05
C LEU A 30 0.23 -10.12 -1.83
N PRO A 31 -0.58 -9.54 -2.73
CA PRO A 31 -0.19 -8.34 -3.47
C PRO A 31 -0.10 -7.10 -2.57
N ASP A 32 -0.94 -7.03 -1.54
CA ASP A 32 -0.97 -5.94 -0.55
C ASP A 32 0.34 -5.92 0.28
N LEU A 33 0.76 -7.07 0.80
CA LEU A 33 2.02 -7.25 1.51
C LEU A 33 3.25 -7.04 0.60
N ALA A 34 3.18 -7.51 -0.65
CA ALA A 34 4.24 -7.31 -1.62
C ALA A 34 4.41 -5.84 -2.01
N ARG A 35 3.31 -5.07 -2.12
CA ARG A 35 3.36 -3.64 -2.43
C ARG A 35 4.03 -2.83 -1.32
N SER A 36 3.62 -3.02 -0.07
CA SER A 36 4.21 -2.28 1.07
C SER A 36 5.69 -2.66 1.31
N THR A 37 6.01 -3.95 1.27
CA THR A 37 7.40 -4.44 1.40
C THR A 37 8.25 -3.99 0.21
N GLY A 38 7.70 -4.03 -1.00
CA GLY A 38 8.37 -3.58 -2.22
C GLY A 38 8.68 -2.08 -2.21
N GLN A 39 7.79 -1.25 -1.66
CA GLN A 39 8.05 0.17 -1.46
C GLN A 39 9.22 0.42 -0.50
N ALA A 40 9.27 -0.29 0.64
CA ALA A 40 10.39 -0.20 1.58
C ALA A 40 11.72 -0.63 0.94
N LEU A 41 11.71 -1.76 0.21
CA LEU A 41 12.88 -2.24 -0.53
C LEU A 41 13.29 -1.27 -1.66
N LYS A 42 12.34 -0.59 -2.32
CA LYS A 42 12.64 0.41 -3.35
C LYS A 42 13.39 1.60 -2.77
N ILE A 43 12.91 2.14 -1.64
CA ILE A 43 13.54 3.28 -0.95
C ILE A 43 14.94 2.89 -0.48
N PHE A 44 15.06 1.74 0.20
CA PHE A 44 16.35 1.23 0.65
C PHE A 44 17.32 1.00 -0.51
N LYS A 45 16.86 0.45 -1.64
CA LYS A 45 17.67 0.22 -2.83
C LYS A 45 18.10 1.53 -3.49
N SER A 46 17.25 2.56 -3.52
CA SER A 46 17.62 3.89 -4.06
C SER A 46 18.63 4.62 -3.18
N GLU A 47 18.47 4.59 -1.86
CA GLU A 47 19.43 5.20 -0.94
C GLU A 47 20.77 4.46 -0.99
N THR A 48 20.73 3.13 -0.91
CA THR A 48 21.92 2.28 -1.02
C THR A 48 22.60 2.45 -2.37
N LYS A 49 21.84 2.62 -3.47
CA LYS A 49 22.42 2.85 -4.79
C LYS A 49 23.07 4.23 -4.88
N GLY A 50 22.53 5.29 -4.27
CA GLY A 50 23.20 6.59 -4.20
C GLY A 50 24.59 6.50 -3.56
N LEU A 51 24.72 5.72 -2.49
CA LEU A 51 26.00 5.46 -1.82
C LEU A 51 27.01 4.68 -2.68
N ILE A 52 26.52 3.80 -3.58
CA ILE A 52 27.35 2.93 -4.43
C ILE A 52 27.69 3.61 -5.76
N ASP A 53 26.77 4.40 -6.30
CA ASP A 53 26.99 5.21 -7.50
C ASP A 53 27.84 6.45 -7.21
N ASP A 54 27.85 7.03 -6.01
CA ASP A 54 28.80 8.12 -5.67
C ASP A 54 30.28 7.66 -5.79
N ASP A 55 30.54 6.35 -5.71
CA ASP A 55 31.86 5.75 -5.91
C ASP A 55 32.13 5.35 -7.39
N LYS A 56 31.10 5.41 -8.26
CA LYS A 56 31.14 4.99 -9.68
C LYS A 56 30.87 6.13 -10.68
N ASP A 57 30.17 7.19 -10.30
CA ASP A 57 29.58 8.21 -11.20
C ASP A 57 30.32 9.56 -11.20
N LYS A 58 31.63 9.49 -11.46
CA LYS A 58 32.30 10.51 -12.30
C LYS A 58 31.90 10.39 -13.79
N SER A 59 30.94 9.54 -14.17
CA SER A 59 30.54 9.33 -15.58
C SER A 59 29.16 8.68 -15.77
N LYS A 60 28.05 9.43 -15.62
CA LYS A 60 26.97 9.52 -16.63
C LYS A 60 25.75 10.31 -16.13
N ASP A 61 25.40 11.30 -16.94
CA ASP A 61 24.27 12.21 -16.76
C ASP A 61 22.92 11.58 -17.15
N LYS A 62 21.91 11.87 -16.33
CA LYS A 62 20.44 11.90 -16.56
C LYS A 62 19.75 10.76 -17.31
N SER A 63 18.89 10.06 -16.58
CA SER A 63 17.55 9.69 -17.06
C SER A 63 16.57 9.68 -15.90
N THR A 64 15.64 10.63 -15.91
CA THR A 64 14.52 10.76 -14.97
C THR A 64 13.39 9.79 -15.32
N PRO A 65 13.02 8.82 -14.47
CA PRO A 65 11.73 8.17 -14.60
C PRO A 65 10.68 8.94 -13.79
N VAL A 66 9.72 9.51 -14.51
CA VAL A 66 8.46 10.03 -13.97
C VAL A 66 7.77 8.93 -13.15
N SER A 67 7.70 9.16 -11.83
CA SER A 67 6.94 8.32 -10.91
C SER A 67 5.58 8.95 -10.71
N SER A 68 4.53 8.35 -11.26
CA SER A 68 3.15 8.37 -10.72
C SER A 68 2.25 7.47 -11.58
N THR A 69 1.94 6.29 -11.08
CA THR A 69 0.63 5.68 -11.33
C THR A 69 0.02 5.45 -9.96
N ASP A 70 -0.72 6.48 -9.59
CA ASP A 70 -1.65 6.61 -8.49
C ASP A 70 -2.55 5.36 -8.41
N GLY A 71 -2.56 4.72 -7.24
CA GLY A 71 -3.50 3.65 -6.92
C GLY A 71 -4.85 4.28 -6.62
N SER A 72 -5.58 4.68 -7.66
CA SER A 72 -6.96 5.09 -7.55
C SER A 72 -7.83 3.89 -7.17
N ASP A 73 -8.10 3.75 -5.88
CA ASP A 73 -9.38 3.26 -5.33
C ASP A 73 -9.50 3.78 -3.89
N VAL A 74 -10.00 5.01 -3.76
CA VAL A 74 -10.82 5.36 -2.61
C VAL A 74 -12.23 5.45 -3.17
N THR A 75 -12.96 4.34 -3.05
CA THR A 75 -14.40 4.30 -3.24
C THR A 75 -15.05 5.29 -2.25
N VAL A 76 -15.33 6.50 -2.73
CA VAL A 76 -16.27 7.45 -2.13
C VAL A 76 -17.62 7.21 -2.82
N ALA A 77 -18.44 6.34 -2.24
CA ALA A 77 -19.82 6.16 -2.65
C ALA A 77 -20.67 5.81 -1.42
N GLY A 78 -21.11 6.86 -0.74
CA GLY A 78 -22.02 6.80 0.40
C GLY A 78 -22.43 8.19 0.89
N GLU A 79 -22.65 9.13 -0.04
CA GLU A 79 -23.33 10.39 0.27
C GLU A 79 -24.84 10.11 0.42
N LEU A 80 -25.43 10.53 1.54
CA LEU A 80 -26.72 11.23 1.67
C LEU A 80 -26.94 11.55 3.16
N PRO A 81 -26.86 12.83 3.54
CA PRO A 81 -28.07 13.41 4.14
C PRO A 81 -28.33 14.83 3.64
N PRO A 82 -29.50 15.07 3.02
CA PRO A 82 -30.13 16.37 3.16
C PRO A 82 -31.64 16.23 3.35
N ALA A 83 -32.08 16.30 4.61
CA ALA A 83 -33.42 16.72 5.04
C ALA A 83 -33.37 16.66 6.57
N SER A 84 -33.86 17.59 7.36
CA SER A 84 -34.59 18.84 7.22
C SER A 84 -34.47 19.47 8.60
N GLY A 85 -34.58 20.79 8.72
CA GLY A 85 -34.54 21.45 10.02
C GLY A 85 -35.59 20.90 10.99
N GLU A 86 -35.17 20.64 12.22
CA GLU A 86 -36.05 20.47 13.35
C GLU A 86 -35.48 21.25 14.54
N ALA A 87 -36.36 22.12 15.04
CA ALA A 87 -36.15 23.08 16.09
C ALA A 87 -36.18 22.41 17.48
N THR A 88 -36.01 23.25 18.52
CA THR A 88 -36.30 23.06 19.96
C THR A 88 -35.00 22.98 20.79
N THR A 89 -34.46 24.12 21.23
CA THR A 89 -34.64 24.71 22.58
C THR A 89 -34.39 23.76 23.75
N ASP A 90 -33.31 24.03 24.50
CA ASP A 90 -33.25 24.09 25.99
C ASP A 90 -31.83 24.61 26.33
N ALA A 91 -31.63 25.89 26.69
CA ALA A 91 -31.77 26.48 28.03
C ALA A 91 -30.79 25.92 29.09
N SER A 92 -30.17 26.84 29.85
CA SER A 92 -29.31 26.66 31.04
C SER A 92 -27.81 26.40 30.72
N THR A 93 -26.80 27.14 31.20
CA THR A 93 -26.69 28.15 32.25
C THR A 93 -25.39 28.96 32.08
N THR A 94 -25.51 30.28 32.30
CA THR A 94 -24.55 31.19 32.96
C THR A 94 -23.18 30.64 33.37
N SER A 95 -22.12 31.31 32.91
CA SER A 95 -20.97 31.78 33.72
C SER A 95 -20.06 32.58 32.77
N THR A 96 -20.04 33.93 32.78
CA THR A 96 -19.16 34.74 33.67
C THR A 96 -17.77 34.11 33.74
N GLU A 97 -16.71 34.65 33.14
CA GLU A 97 -16.18 35.99 33.36
C GLU A 97 -15.09 36.29 32.31
N ARG A 98 -15.14 37.46 31.65
CA ARG A 98 -13.96 38.07 31.04
C ARG A 98 -13.33 38.99 32.08
N HIS A 99 -12.04 38.84 32.36
CA HIS A 99 -11.26 39.86 33.03
C HIS A 99 -9.96 40.13 32.25
N PRO A 100 -9.84 41.27 31.55
CA PRO A 100 -8.56 41.81 31.13
C PRO A 100 -7.98 42.71 32.23
N GLY A 101 -6.70 42.53 32.54
CA GLY A 101 -5.85 43.44 33.31
C GLY A 101 -4.51 43.54 32.64
#